data_AF-A0A6L3W3C5-F1
#
_entry.id   AF-A0A6L3W3C5-F1
#
_cell.length_a   1.000
_cell.length_b   1.000
_cell.length_c   1.000
_cell.angle_alpha   90.00
_cell.angle_beta   90.00
_cell.angle_gamma   90.00
#
_symmetry.space_group_name_H-M   'P 1'
#
loop_
_entity.id
_entity.type
_entity.pdbx_description
1 polymer ?
#
loop_
_entity_poly.entity_id
_entity_poly.type
_entity_poly.pdbx_seq_one_letter_code
_entity_poly.pdbx_strand_id
1 'polypeptide(L)'
;MIIEMFLAALIGGAIGVAELVARYRDKPVAALLSPGGLLFALVNTGASVVALIAVTAAGWRFGLPYTMPPTALLVVHVIAAGLGSAAVLRMSFAPAQTSTPGTGPIALLNGILRIADGELERKRALSRLSHNDLADLSFERDHAALAELCCHLLREFDLAEAQRLGGLAAELSARDDLTDADKLDCWGLELTRLVGERALRQAARRLRDRPQEERRPAEDERLASVAAEPDPPAEPASVPPPRPPLGKTSRLAPHANGRSERKSFSDV
;
A
#
# COMPACT_ATOMS: atom_id res chain seq x y z
N MET A 1 -21.19 -37.33 -19.46
CA MET A 1 -21.58 -36.13 -18.70
C MET A 1 -20.77 -35.92 -17.43
N ILE A 2 -20.78 -36.85 -16.46
CA ILE A 2 -20.11 -36.65 -15.16
C ILE A 2 -18.60 -36.34 -15.31
N ILE A 3 -17.89 -37.05 -16.18
CA ILE A 3 -16.45 -36.84 -16.42
C ILE A 3 -16.22 -35.46 -17.05
N GLU A 4 -17.00 -35.08 -18.06
CA GLU A 4 -16.92 -33.74 -18.66
C GLU A 4 -17.16 -32.62 -17.63
N MET A 5 -18.18 -32.77 -16.78
CA MET A 5 -18.49 -31.82 -15.72
C MET A 5 -17.34 -31.68 -14.73
N PHE A 6 -16.72 -32.79 -14.32
CA PHE A 6 -15.56 -32.78 -13.44
C PHE A 6 -14.34 -32.08 -14.09
N LEU A 7 -14.08 -32.32 -15.37
CA LEU A 7 -12.98 -31.68 -16.08
C LEU A 7 -13.22 -30.17 -16.28
N ALA A 8 -14.44 -29.75 -16.63
CA ALA A 8 -14.80 -28.34 -16.75
C ALA A 8 -14.73 -27.62 -15.39
N ALA A 9 -15.22 -28.28 -14.33
CA ALA A 9 -15.09 -27.82 -12.95
C ALA A 9 -13.62 -27.64 -12.54
N LEU A 10 -12.75 -28.59 -12.89
CA LEU A 10 -11.32 -28.52 -12.57
C LEU A 10 -10.62 -27.36 -13.29
N ILE A 11 -10.91 -27.11 -14.57
CA ILE A 11 -10.36 -25.95 -15.31
C ILE A 11 -10.84 -24.64 -14.68
N GLY A 12 -12.14 -24.48 -14.46
CA GLY A 12 -12.73 -23.27 -13.87
C GLY A 12 -12.22 -23.00 -12.46
N GLY A 13 -12.21 -24.03 -11.62
CA GLY A 13 -11.68 -23.97 -10.26
C GLY A 13 -10.19 -23.60 -10.25
N ALA A 14 -9.36 -24.21 -11.11
CA ALA A 14 -7.94 -23.88 -11.22
C ALA A 14 -7.71 -22.42 -11.60
N ILE A 15 -8.49 -21.86 -12.54
CA ILE A 15 -8.42 -20.44 -12.93
C ILE A 15 -8.82 -19.53 -11.75
N GLY A 16 -9.90 -19.86 -11.03
CA GLY A 16 -10.32 -19.11 -9.84
C GLY A 16 -9.29 -19.15 -8.70
N VAL A 17 -8.67 -20.31 -8.47
CA VAL A 17 -7.60 -20.47 -7.47
C VAL A 17 -6.34 -19.71 -7.90
N ALA A 18 -5.96 -19.74 -9.17
CA ALA A 18 -4.82 -18.99 -9.69
C ALA A 18 -5.00 -17.46 -9.49
N GLU A 19 -6.21 -16.93 -9.72
CA GLU A 19 -6.51 -15.52 -9.45
C GLU A 19 -6.44 -15.18 -7.96
N LEU A 20 -6.98 -16.03 -7.08
CA LEU A 20 -6.86 -15.88 -5.62
C LEU A 20 -5.40 -15.82 -5.16
N VAL A 21 -4.56 -16.75 -5.65
CA VAL A 21 -3.12 -16.79 -5.31
C VAL A 21 -2.39 -15.56 -5.86
N ALA A 22 -2.71 -15.12 -7.07
CA ALA A 22 -2.12 -13.93 -7.68
C ALA A 22 -2.49 -12.62 -6.96
N ARG A 23 -3.72 -12.54 -6.41
CA ARG A 23 -4.25 -11.42 -5.63
C ARG A 23 -3.70 -11.38 -4.19
N TYR A 24 -3.62 -12.52 -3.50
CA TYR A 24 -3.28 -12.61 -2.08
C TYR A 24 -1.88 -13.16 -1.80
N ARG A 25 -0.86 -12.65 -2.51
CA ARG A 25 0.51 -13.17 -2.54
C ARG A 25 1.16 -13.42 -1.17
N ASP A 26 0.86 -12.60 -0.16
CA ASP A 26 1.50 -12.69 1.16
C ASP A 26 0.91 -13.79 2.06
N LYS A 27 -0.39 -14.10 1.90
CA LYS A 27 -1.12 -15.10 2.71
C LYS A 27 -2.09 -15.92 1.83
N PRO A 28 -1.62 -16.56 0.73
CA PRO A 28 -2.50 -17.14 -0.30
C PRO A 28 -3.32 -18.32 0.22
N VAL A 29 -2.73 -19.16 1.08
CA VAL A 29 -3.44 -20.28 1.73
C VAL A 29 -4.56 -19.77 2.65
N ALA A 30 -4.33 -18.69 3.40
CA ALA A 30 -5.34 -18.10 4.29
C ALA A 30 -6.47 -17.42 3.52
N ALA A 31 -6.18 -16.88 2.33
CA ALA A 31 -7.19 -16.35 1.42
C ALA A 31 -8.00 -17.46 0.75
N LEU A 32 -7.33 -18.51 0.25
CA LEU A 32 -7.98 -19.67 -0.37
C LEU A 32 -8.94 -20.37 0.61
N LEU A 33 -8.53 -20.52 1.88
CA LEU A 33 -9.33 -21.15 2.94
C LEU A 33 -10.27 -20.17 3.68
N SER A 34 -10.41 -18.92 3.23
CA SER A 34 -11.44 -18.01 3.75
C SER A 34 -12.81 -18.36 3.18
N PRO A 35 -13.92 -18.15 3.91
CA PRO A 35 -15.27 -18.24 3.35
C PRO A 35 -15.44 -17.49 2.03
N GLY A 36 -14.89 -16.27 1.91
CA GLY A 36 -14.89 -15.52 0.65
C GLY A 36 -14.10 -16.21 -0.48
N GLY A 37 -12.93 -16.78 -0.18
CA GLY A 37 -12.10 -17.52 -1.15
C GLY A 37 -12.73 -18.85 -1.60
N LEU A 38 -13.32 -19.60 -0.67
CA LEU A 38 -14.11 -20.80 -0.96
C LEU A 38 -15.30 -20.48 -1.88
N LEU A 39 -16.05 -19.42 -1.56
CA LEU A 39 -17.18 -18.97 -2.38
C LEU A 39 -16.72 -18.53 -3.78
N PHE A 40 -15.60 -17.82 -3.89
CA PHE A 40 -15.02 -17.41 -5.17
C PHE A 40 -14.62 -18.62 -6.03
N ALA A 41 -13.93 -19.60 -5.45
CA ALA A 41 -13.56 -20.83 -6.13
C ALA A 41 -14.79 -21.65 -6.55
N LEU A 42 -15.81 -21.74 -5.70
CA LEU A 42 -17.09 -22.40 -5.99
C LEU A 42 -17.83 -21.74 -7.15
N VAL A 43 -17.89 -20.40 -7.21
CA VAL A 43 -18.53 -19.67 -8.32
C VAL A 43 -17.80 -19.91 -9.64
N ASN A 44 -16.46 -19.87 -9.68
CA ASN A 44 -15.69 -20.16 -10.91
C ASN A 44 -15.87 -21.64 -11.36
N THR A 45 -15.89 -22.56 -10.41
CA THR A 45 -16.13 -24.01 -10.64
C THR A 45 -17.53 -24.24 -11.22
N GLY A 46 -18.56 -23.72 -10.53
CA GLY A 46 -19.97 -23.87 -10.93
C GLY A 46 -20.29 -23.20 -12.26
N ALA A 47 -19.77 -22.00 -12.51
CA ALA A 47 -19.95 -21.32 -13.80
C ALA A 47 -19.40 -22.14 -14.99
N SER A 48 -18.34 -22.91 -14.78
CA SER A 48 -17.76 -23.78 -15.82
C SER A 48 -18.60 -25.02 -16.08
N VAL A 49 -19.23 -25.59 -15.04
CA VAL A 49 -20.22 -26.67 -15.21
C VAL A 49 -21.47 -26.14 -15.92
N VAL A 50 -21.97 -24.96 -15.54
CA VAL A 50 -23.13 -24.33 -16.19
C VAL A 50 -22.83 -24.00 -17.66
N ALA A 51 -21.64 -23.48 -17.96
CA ALA A 51 -21.20 -23.22 -19.33
C ALA A 51 -21.14 -24.51 -20.17
N LEU A 52 -20.64 -25.61 -19.59
CA LEU A 52 -20.62 -26.92 -20.26
C LEU A 52 -22.04 -27.42 -20.56
N ILE A 53 -22.96 -27.31 -19.60
CA ILE A 53 -24.37 -27.68 -19.80
C ILE A 53 -25.00 -26.83 -20.91
N ALA A 54 -24.75 -25.52 -20.94
CA ALA A 54 -25.29 -24.63 -21.96
C ALA A 54 -24.73 -24.96 -23.36
N VAL A 55 -23.42 -25.15 -23.48
CA VAL A 55 -22.73 -25.49 -24.74
C VAL A 55 -23.19 -26.84 -25.30
N THR A 56 -23.31 -27.85 -24.44
CA THR A 56 -23.76 -29.19 -24.84
C THR A 56 -25.24 -29.21 -25.22
N ALA A 57 -26.11 -28.59 -24.42
CA ALA A 57 -27.54 -28.49 -24.70
C ALA A 57 -27.86 -27.68 -25.96
N ALA A 58 -27.08 -26.64 -26.27
CA ALA A 58 -27.21 -25.87 -27.50
C ALA A 58 -26.62 -26.57 -28.74
N GLY A 59 -26.02 -27.76 -28.60
CA GLY A 59 -25.46 -28.52 -29.71
C GLY A 59 -24.27 -27.85 -30.40
N TRP A 60 -23.60 -26.88 -29.75
CA TRP A 60 -22.55 -26.08 -30.38
C TRP A 60 -21.34 -26.92 -30.78
N ARG A 61 -21.01 -26.98 -32.07
CA ARG A 61 -19.86 -27.76 -32.56
C ARG A 61 -18.55 -26.99 -32.66
N PHE A 62 -18.56 -25.67 -32.44
CA PHE A 62 -17.39 -24.78 -32.63
C PHE A 62 -16.66 -25.00 -33.97
N GLY A 63 -17.42 -25.23 -35.06
CA GLY A 63 -16.88 -25.50 -36.39
C GLY A 63 -16.41 -26.93 -36.65
N LEU A 64 -16.44 -27.85 -35.68
CA LEU A 64 -16.02 -29.23 -35.89
C LEU A 64 -16.98 -30.00 -36.82
N PRO A 65 -16.47 -30.70 -37.85
CA PRO A 65 -17.30 -31.43 -38.79
C PRO A 65 -18.02 -32.61 -38.12
N TYR A 66 -19.14 -33.06 -38.71
CA TYR A 66 -19.93 -34.19 -38.21
C TYR A 66 -19.18 -35.54 -38.26
N THR A 67 -18.14 -35.64 -39.09
CA THR A 67 -17.29 -36.81 -39.24
C THR A 67 -16.21 -36.97 -38.16
N MET A 68 -16.02 -35.98 -37.29
CA MET A 68 -15.00 -36.03 -36.24
C MET A 68 -15.42 -36.96 -35.08
N PRO A 69 -14.49 -37.68 -34.42
CA PRO A 69 -14.83 -38.54 -33.28
C PRO A 69 -15.53 -37.77 -32.15
N PRO A 70 -16.52 -38.36 -31.45
CA PRO A 70 -17.24 -37.71 -30.35
C PRO A 70 -16.32 -37.19 -29.23
N THR A 71 -15.18 -37.84 -29.01
CA THR A 71 -14.15 -37.44 -28.04
C THR A 71 -13.52 -36.09 -28.36
N ALA A 72 -13.35 -35.72 -29.64
CA ALA A 72 -12.80 -34.43 -30.02
C ALA A 72 -13.79 -33.29 -29.70
N LEU A 73 -15.09 -33.51 -29.96
CA LEU A 73 -16.16 -32.58 -29.60
C LEU A 73 -16.24 -32.37 -28.08
N LEU A 74 -16.17 -33.46 -27.31
CA LEU A 74 -16.13 -33.45 -25.85
C LEU A 74 -14.98 -32.57 -25.32
N VAL A 75 -13.76 -32.77 -25.82
CA VAL A 75 -12.58 -31.99 -25.39
C VAL A 75 -12.78 -30.50 -25.67
N VAL A 76 -13.28 -30.14 -26.85
CA VAL A 76 -13.57 -28.73 -27.19
C VAL A 76 -14.67 -28.15 -26.30
N HIS A 77 -15.73 -28.90 -25.99
CA HIS A 77 -16.77 -28.46 -25.06
C HIS A 77 -16.23 -28.16 -23.66
N VAL A 78 -15.41 -29.06 -23.11
CA VAL A 78 -14.80 -28.90 -21.78
C VAL A 78 -13.87 -27.68 -21.72
N ILE A 79 -13.01 -27.50 -22.74
CA ILE A 79 -12.08 -26.36 -22.81
C ILE A 79 -12.85 -25.05 -23.01
N ALA A 80 -13.81 -25.00 -23.95
CA ALA A 80 -14.61 -23.82 -24.22
C ALA A 80 -15.48 -23.43 -23.02
N ALA A 81 -16.01 -24.40 -22.26
CA ALA A 81 -16.76 -24.16 -21.04
C ALA A 81 -15.87 -23.57 -19.92
N GLY A 82 -14.70 -24.18 -19.65
CA GLY A 82 -13.81 -23.74 -18.57
C GLY A 82 -13.12 -22.39 -18.83
N LEU A 83 -12.72 -22.11 -20.07
CA LEU A 83 -12.15 -20.82 -20.45
C LEU A 83 -13.23 -19.76 -20.70
N GLY A 84 -14.35 -20.16 -21.31
CA GLY A 84 -15.46 -19.26 -21.64
C GLY A 84 -16.20 -18.76 -20.40
N SER A 85 -16.45 -19.61 -19.41
CA SER A 85 -17.00 -19.19 -18.10
C SER A 85 -16.10 -18.15 -17.44
N ALA A 86 -14.78 -18.36 -17.46
CA ALA A 86 -13.79 -17.45 -16.89
C ALA A 86 -13.78 -16.10 -17.63
N ALA A 87 -13.85 -16.10 -18.95
CA ALA A 87 -13.97 -14.87 -19.74
C ALA A 87 -15.27 -14.12 -19.42
N VAL A 88 -16.43 -14.81 -19.45
CA VAL A 88 -17.76 -14.22 -19.19
C VAL A 88 -17.86 -13.65 -17.77
N LEU A 89 -17.37 -14.36 -16.75
CA LEU A 89 -17.36 -13.87 -15.36
C LEU A 89 -16.54 -12.59 -15.17
N ARG A 90 -15.58 -12.31 -16.06
CA ARG A 90 -14.73 -11.10 -16.03
C ARG A 90 -15.24 -9.99 -16.97
N MET A 91 -16.36 -10.19 -17.66
CA MET A 91 -16.99 -9.14 -18.46
C MET A 91 -17.59 -8.05 -17.57
N SER A 92 -17.41 -6.80 -18.00
CA SER A 92 -17.94 -5.60 -17.38
C SER A 92 -18.69 -4.79 -18.44
N PHE A 93 -19.90 -4.35 -18.13
CA PHE A 93 -20.69 -3.47 -18.99
C PHE A 93 -20.82 -2.12 -18.27
N ALA A 94 -19.90 -1.19 -18.61
CA ALA A 94 -19.90 0.18 -18.10
C ALA A 94 -20.30 1.15 -19.22
N PRO A 95 -21.28 2.03 -19.02
CA PRO A 95 -21.50 3.17 -19.91
C PRO A 95 -20.27 4.08 -19.91
N ALA A 96 -19.81 4.51 -21.09
CA ALA A 96 -18.55 5.24 -21.27
C ALA A 96 -18.48 6.64 -20.59
N GLN A 97 -19.53 7.07 -19.90
CA GLN A 97 -19.67 8.42 -19.33
C GLN A 97 -19.92 8.44 -17.82
N THR A 98 -19.90 7.30 -17.12
CA THR A 98 -20.23 7.22 -15.69
C THR A 98 -19.09 6.64 -14.86
N SER A 99 -18.62 7.37 -13.85
CA SER A 99 -17.61 6.92 -12.88
C SER A 99 -18.09 5.82 -11.91
N THR A 100 -19.30 5.29 -12.10
CA THR A 100 -19.83 4.16 -11.34
C THR A 100 -19.13 2.85 -11.70
N PRO A 101 -18.96 1.92 -10.73
CA PRO A 101 -18.42 0.59 -11.02
C PRO A 101 -19.27 -0.10 -12.09
N GLY A 102 -18.61 -0.71 -13.07
CA GLY A 102 -19.28 -1.34 -14.21
C GLY A 102 -20.24 -2.46 -13.79
N THR A 103 -21.40 -2.50 -14.43
CA THR A 103 -22.44 -3.49 -14.16
C THR A 103 -22.12 -4.77 -14.93
N GLY A 104 -22.16 -5.94 -14.29
CA GLY A 104 -21.95 -7.20 -15.00
C GLY A 104 -21.53 -8.36 -14.08
N PRO A 105 -21.21 -9.54 -14.65
CA PRO A 105 -20.76 -10.70 -13.91
C PRO A 105 -19.56 -10.42 -12.98
N ILE A 106 -18.64 -9.52 -13.39
CA ILE A 106 -17.49 -9.14 -12.59
C ILE A 106 -17.87 -8.43 -11.27
N ALA A 107 -19.04 -7.78 -11.20
CA ALA A 107 -19.52 -7.13 -9.98
C ALA A 107 -19.82 -8.16 -8.86
N LEU A 108 -20.31 -9.34 -9.23
CA LEU A 108 -20.50 -10.47 -8.29
C LEU A 108 -19.15 -10.95 -7.75
N LEU A 109 -18.17 -11.16 -8.63
CA LEU A 109 -16.81 -11.56 -8.23
C LEU A 109 -16.17 -10.53 -7.29
N ASN A 110 -16.25 -9.24 -7.64
CA ASN A 110 -15.76 -8.15 -6.80
C ASN A 110 -16.48 -8.09 -5.43
N GLY A 111 -17.79 -8.35 -5.39
CA GLY A 111 -18.56 -8.47 -4.14
C GLY A 111 -18.04 -9.59 -3.25
N ILE A 112 -17.79 -10.78 -3.80
CA ILE A 112 -17.24 -11.93 -3.07
C ILE A 112 -15.81 -11.64 -2.58
N LEU A 113 -14.97 -11.05 -3.42
CA LEU A 113 -13.59 -10.70 -3.05
C LEU A 113 -13.54 -9.66 -1.91
N ARG A 114 -14.49 -8.71 -1.86
CA ARG A 114 -14.62 -7.78 -0.71
C ARG A 114 -14.94 -8.49 0.61
N ILE A 115 -15.65 -9.62 0.58
CA ILE A 115 -15.88 -10.45 1.78
C ILE A 115 -14.56 -11.09 2.23
N ALA A 116 -13.80 -11.68 1.29
CA ALA A 116 -12.48 -12.25 1.57
C ALA A 116 -11.49 -11.20 2.10
N ASP A 117 -11.48 -9.99 1.52
CA ASP A 117 -10.69 -8.85 1.98
C ASP A 117 -11.01 -8.51 3.44
N GLY A 118 -12.29 -8.29 3.77
CA GLY A 118 -12.72 -7.96 5.15
C GLY A 118 -12.52 -9.08 6.17
N GLU A 119 -12.46 -10.35 5.76
CA GLU A 119 -12.08 -11.47 6.63
C GLU A 119 -10.57 -11.52 6.88
N LEU A 120 -9.76 -11.30 5.84
CA LEU A 120 -8.31 -11.24 5.95
C LEU A 120 -7.87 -10.00 6.75
N GLU A 121 -8.55 -8.87 6.59
CA GLU A 121 -8.34 -7.66 7.40
C GLU A 121 -8.66 -7.89 8.88
N ARG A 122 -9.81 -8.51 9.20
CA ARG A 122 -10.12 -8.89 10.60
C ARG A 122 -9.08 -9.84 11.19
N LYS A 123 -8.64 -10.85 10.44
CA LYS A 123 -7.55 -11.75 10.88
C LYS A 123 -6.22 -11.02 11.05
N ARG A 124 -5.88 -10.06 10.18
CA ARG A 124 -4.67 -9.22 10.30
C ARG A 124 -4.76 -8.30 11.52
N ALA A 125 -5.91 -7.68 11.78
CA ALA A 125 -6.12 -6.81 12.94
C ALA A 125 -5.94 -7.58 14.26
N LEU A 126 -6.55 -8.77 14.37
CA LEU A 126 -6.36 -9.65 15.53
C LEU A 126 -4.91 -10.13 15.67
N SER A 127 -4.22 -10.44 14.56
CA SER A 127 -2.80 -10.84 14.56
C SER A 127 -1.90 -9.73 15.11
N ARG A 128 -2.17 -8.47 14.73
CA ARG A 128 -1.40 -7.29 15.15
C ARG A 128 -1.50 -7.00 16.65
N LEU A 129 -2.66 -7.29 17.26
CA LEU A 129 -2.88 -7.11 18.70
C LEU A 129 -2.48 -8.34 19.54
N SER A 130 -2.17 -9.48 18.92
CA SER A 130 -1.84 -10.73 19.63
C SER A 130 -0.34 -11.00 19.75
N HIS A 131 0.49 -10.30 18.99
CA HIS A 131 1.94 -10.48 18.99
C HIS A 131 2.62 -9.29 19.66
N ASN A 132 3.30 -9.55 20.78
CA ASN A 132 4.16 -8.55 21.43
C ASN A 132 5.51 -8.43 20.69
N ASP A 133 5.44 -8.13 19.39
CA ASP A 133 6.59 -8.03 18.48
C ASP A 133 7.46 -6.78 18.75
N LEU A 134 6.99 -5.89 19.63
CA LEU A 134 7.69 -4.70 20.12
C LEU A 134 8.05 -4.77 21.60
N ALA A 135 7.93 -5.95 22.24
CA ALA A 135 8.40 -6.17 23.60
C ALA A 135 9.83 -5.66 23.82
N ASP A 136 10.10 -5.13 25.01
CA ASP A 136 11.40 -4.60 25.47
C ASP A 136 11.89 -3.33 24.72
N LEU A 137 11.12 -2.82 23.76
CA LEU A 137 11.27 -1.49 23.20
C LEU A 137 10.37 -0.49 23.93
N SER A 138 10.69 0.81 23.79
CA SER A 138 9.94 1.94 24.35
C SER A 138 9.58 2.91 23.24
N PHE A 139 8.37 3.49 23.25
CA PHE A 139 8.03 4.52 22.26
C PHE A 139 8.96 5.73 22.43
N GLU A 140 9.07 6.29 23.63
CA GLU A 140 9.92 7.47 23.91
C GLU A 140 11.36 7.30 23.40
N ARG A 141 11.97 6.13 23.60
CA ARG A 141 13.37 5.85 23.22
C ARG A 141 13.53 5.43 21.76
N ASP A 142 12.67 4.53 21.27
CA ASP A 142 12.98 3.69 20.10
C ASP A 142 12.14 4.03 18.85
N HIS A 143 11.07 4.84 18.97
CA HIS A 143 10.14 5.10 17.85
C HIS A 143 10.83 5.60 16.58
N ALA A 144 11.77 6.55 16.71
CA ALA A 144 12.48 7.18 15.60
C ALA A 144 13.44 6.20 14.91
N ALA A 145 14.25 5.48 15.69
CA ALA A 145 15.20 4.49 15.16
C ALA A 145 14.47 3.29 14.51
N LEU A 146 13.33 2.89 15.06
CA LEU A 146 12.48 1.85 14.48
C LEU A 146 11.87 2.29 13.15
N ALA A 147 11.42 3.54 13.06
CA ALA A 147 10.90 4.11 11.82
C ALA A 147 11.98 4.25 10.75
N GLU A 148 13.18 4.74 11.10
CA GLU A 148 14.31 4.82 10.19
C GLU A 148 14.68 3.45 9.61
N LEU A 149 14.77 2.41 10.45
CA LEU A 149 15.00 1.03 10.01
C LEU A 149 13.90 0.53 9.08
N CYS A 150 12.63 0.89 9.34
CA CYS A 150 11.52 0.52 8.47
C CYS A 150 11.57 1.24 7.11
N CYS A 151 11.82 2.56 7.09
CA CYS A 151 11.90 3.33 5.84
C CYS A 151 13.03 2.81 4.92
N HIS A 152 14.16 2.38 5.47
CA HIS A 152 15.25 1.76 4.69
C HIS A 152 14.92 0.36 4.13
N LEU A 153 13.84 -0.29 4.57
CA LEU A 153 13.34 -1.54 3.98
C LEU A 153 12.38 -1.31 2.80
N LEU A 154 11.96 -0.06 2.56
CA LEU A 154 11.13 0.30 1.41
C LEU A 154 11.99 0.56 0.18
N ARG A 155 11.48 0.14 -0.99
CA ARG A 155 12.08 0.46 -2.29
C ARG A 155 11.66 1.85 -2.80
N GLU A 156 10.46 2.26 -2.43
CA GLU A 156 9.82 3.54 -2.76
C GLU A 156 9.18 4.04 -1.47
N PHE A 157 9.46 5.27 -1.07
CA PHE A 157 8.91 5.93 0.11
C PHE A 157 8.72 7.41 -0.24
N ASP A 158 7.51 7.93 -0.04
CA ASP A 158 7.17 9.30 -0.45
C ASP A 158 7.11 10.30 0.70
N LEU A 159 7.07 11.59 0.34
CA LEU A 159 7.02 12.68 1.32
C LEU A 159 5.72 12.69 2.15
N ALA A 160 4.61 12.21 1.59
CA ALA A 160 3.32 12.16 2.28
C ALA A 160 3.30 11.06 3.35
N GLU A 161 3.90 9.89 3.07
CA GLU A 161 4.12 8.84 4.05
C GLU A 161 5.06 9.31 5.18
N ALA A 162 6.14 10.01 4.84
CA ALA A 162 7.06 10.61 5.82
C ALA A 162 6.36 11.64 6.72
N GLN A 163 5.59 12.56 6.13
CA GLN A 163 4.79 13.55 6.88
C GLN A 163 3.75 12.89 7.77
N ARG A 164 3.11 11.81 7.30
CA ARG A 164 2.10 11.07 8.07
C ARG A 164 2.70 10.32 9.26
N LEU A 165 3.88 9.73 9.10
CA LEU A 165 4.64 9.15 10.21
C LEU A 165 5.06 10.21 11.22
N GLY A 166 5.66 11.32 10.77
CA GLY A 166 6.05 12.42 11.65
C GLY A 166 4.87 13.03 12.42
N GLY A 167 3.73 13.20 11.76
CA GLY A 167 2.49 13.67 12.37
C GLY A 167 1.98 12.75 13.48
N LEU A 168 1.92 11.43 13.22
CA LEU A 168 1.51 10.46 14.24
C LEU A 168 2.50 10.39 15.41
N ALA A 169 3.82 10.47 15.15
CA ALA A 169 4.82 10.47 16.21
C ALA A 169 4.61 11.67 17.16
N ALA A 170 4.36 12.86 16.61
CA ALA A 170 4.06 14.05 17.39
C ALA A 170 2.73 13.93 18.16
N GLU A 171 1.67 13.39 17.53
CA GLU A 171 0.37 13.15 18.16
C GLU A 171 0.48 12.17 19.36
N LEU A 172 1.13 11.02 19.17
CA LEU A 172 1.34 10.02 20.23
C LEU A 172 2.25 10.54 21.34
N SER A 173 3.30 11.32 21.00
CA SER A 173 4.17 11.95 21.98
C SER A 173 3.43 12.94 22.87
N ALA A 174 2.45 13.69 22.32
CA ALA A 174 1.68 14.69 23.04
C ALA A 174 0.47 14.14 23.83
N ARG A 175 0.22 12.82 23.79
CA ARG A 175 -0.88 12.18 24.50
C ARG A 175 -0.43 11.64 25.87
N ASP A 176 -0.87 12.29 26.93
CA ASP A 176 -0.60 11.86 28.31
C ASP A 176 -1.58 10.78 28.81
N ASP A 177 -2.63 10.48 28.03
CA ASP A 177 -3.67 9.50 28.36
C ASP A 177 -3.34 8.06 27.92
N LEU A 178 -2.20 7.86 27.26
CA LEU A 178 -1.70 6.56 26.78
C LEU A 178 -0.40 6.17 27.48
N THR A 179 -0.22 4.89 27.79
CA THR A 179 1.09 4.39 28.27
C THR A 179 2.11 4.36 27.14
N ASP A 180 3.41 4.33 27.47
CA ASP A 180 4.49 4.17 26.47
C ASP A 180 4.31 2.91 25.60
N ALA A 181 3.77 1.83 26.18
CA ALA A 181 3.41 0.61 25.46
C ALA A 181 2.23 0.83 24.49
N ASP A 182 1.16 1.52 24.91
CA ASP A 182 0.02 1.82 24.02
C ASP A 182 0.46 2.73 22.84
N LYS A 183 1.33 3.71 23.10
CA LYS A 183 1.94 4.55 22.06
C LYS A 183 2.77 3.71 21.10
N LEU A 184 3.57 2.78 21.62
CA LEU A 184 4.41 1.88 20.82
C LEU A 184 3.57 0.91 19.96
N ASP A 185 2.46 0.41 20.49
CA ASP A 185 1.52 -0.43 19.74
C ASP A 185 0.82 0.37 18.63
N CYS A 186 0.32 1.58 18.91
CA CYS A 186 -0.22 2.48 17.89
C CYS A 186 0.81 2.80 16.79
N TRP A 187 2.08 3.03 17.16
CA TRP A 187 3.18 3.23 16.22
C TRP A 187 3.46 1.97 15.38
N GLY A 188 3.52 0.81 16.02
CA GLY A 188 3.70 -0.50 15.42
C GLY A 188 2.63 -0.85 14.40
N LEU A 189 1.37 -0.44 14.64
CA LEU A 189 0.26 -0.63 13.70
C LEU A 189 0.47 0.10 12.37
N GLU A 190 0.99 1.34 12.42
CA GLU A 190 1.30 2.10 11.20
C GLU A 190 2.58 1.63 10.51
N LEU A 191 3.64 1.29 11.26
CA LEU A 191 4.82 0.67 10.64
C LEU A 191 4.46 -0.68 10.00
N THR A 192 3.56 -1.46 10.60
CA THR A 192 3.02 -2.70 9.99
C THR A 192 2.20 -2.43 8.73
N ARG A 193 1.55 -1.26 8.62
CA ARG A 193 0.90 -0.84 7.36
C ARG A 193 1.94 -0.50 6.29
N LEU A 194 3.04 0.15 6.68
CA LEU A 194 4.09 0.63 5.78
C LEU A 194 4.96 -0.51 5.23
N VAL A 195 5.61 -1.30 6.10
CA VAL A 195 6.60 -2.32 5.72
C VAL A 195 6.11 -3.77 5.85
N GLY A 196 4.99 -3.97 6.55
CA GLY A 196 4.45 -5.30 6.82
C GLY A 196 5.06 -6.00 8.05
N GLU A 197 4.30 -6.98 8.54
CA GLU A 197 4.48 -7.73 9.79
C GLU A 197 5.82 -8.49 9.91
N ARG A 198 6.48 -8.81 8.80
CA ARG A 198 7.80 -9.49 8.79
C ARG A 198 8.94 -8.48 8.90
N ALA A 199 8.87 -7.40 8.16
CA ALA A 199 9.87 -6.34 8.14
C ALA A 199 9.93 -5.63 9.51
N LEU A 200 8.78 -5.26 10.08
CA LEU A 200 8.72 -4.64 11.40
C LEU A 200 9.36 -5.53 12.47
N ARG A 201 9.03 -6.83 12.51
CA ARG A 201 9.67 -7.78 13.42
C ARG A 201 11.19 -7.84 13.27
N GLN A 202 11.69 -7.82 12.04
CA GLN A 202 13.12 -7.88 11.78
C GLN A 202 13.83 -6.58 12.18
N ALA A 203 13.20 -5.42 11.95
CA ALA A 203 13.68 -4.13 12.43
C ALA A 203 13.69 -4.06 13.96
N ALA A 204 12.59 -4.46 14.61
CA ALA A 204 12.45 -4.48 16.07
C ALA A 204 13.48 -5.39 16.76
N ARG A 205 13.71 -6.61 16.23
CA ARG A 205 14.78 -7.50 16.71
C ARG A 205 16.14 -6.84 16.57
N ARG A 206 16.47 -6.31 15.39
CA ARG A 206 17.75 -5.64 15.14
C ARG A 206 17.97 -4.40 16.01
N LEU A 207 16.91 -3.73 16.44
CA LEU A 207 16.98 -2.60 17.37
C LEU A 207 17.21 -3.06 18.81
N ARG A 208 16.58 -4.15 19.25
CA ARG A 208 16.86 -4.79 20.56
C ARG A 208 18.27 -5.37 20.66
N ASP A 209 18.78 -5.94 19.56
CA ASP A 209 20.11 -6.54 19.48
C ASP A 209 21.25 -5.49 19.40
N ARG A 210 20.94 -4.19 19.31
CA ARG A 210 21.96 -3.13 19.38
C ARG A 210 22.44 -3.01 20.83
N PRO A 211 23.77 -3.04 21.11
CA PRO A 211 24.27 -2.62 22.41
C PRO A 211 23.84 -1.16 22.64
N GLN A 212 23.34 -0.86 23.84
CA GLN A 212 23.04 0.53 24.21
C GLN A 212 24.34 1.33 24.18
N GLU A 213 24.47 2.19 23.17
CA GLU A 213 25.58 3.14 23.09
C GLU A 213 25.32 4.23 24.14
N GLU A 214 25.93 4.03 25.30
CA GLU A 214 25.77 4.83 26.50
C GLU A 214 25.92 6.32 26.16
N ARG A 215 24.85 7.10 26.37
CA ARG A 215 24.75 8.52 25.99
C ARG A 215 25.94 9.28 26.60
N ARG A 216 26.99 9.53 25.82
CA ARG A 216 28.17 10.31 26.26
C ARG A 216 27.71 11.70 26.73
N PRO A 217 27.91 12.07 28.01
CA PRO A 217 27.71 13.43 28.46
C PRO A 217 28.95 14.25 28.12
N ALA A 218 28.94 14.88 26.95
CA ALA A 218 29.83 15.97 26.53
C ALA A 218 29.07 16.72 25.43
N GLU A 219 28.70 17.99 25.61
CA GLU A 219 29.62 19.12 25.40
C GLU A 219 29.42 20.35 26.32
N ASP A 220 28.55 20.31 27.33
CA ASP A 220 28.22 21.50 28.16
C ASP A 220 29.36 22.02 29.07
N GLU A 221 30.46 21.29 29.26
CA GLU A 221 31.48 21.63 30.28
C GLU A 221 32.80 22.24 29.73
N ARG A 222 32.94 22.43 28.40
CA ARG A 222 34.18 22.97 27.80
C ARG A 222 34.13 24.44 27.35
N LEU A 223 32.96 25.07 27.33
CA LEU A 223 32.85 26.50 27.00
C LEU A 223 32.98 27.42 28.24
N ALA A 224 32.98 26.86 29.45
CA ALA A 224 33.00 27.64 30.70
C ALA A 224 34.40 28.10 31.17
N SER A 225 35.51 27.60 30.59
CA SER A 225 36.86 27.81 31.13
C SER A 225 37.75 28.82 30.39
N VAL A 226 37.22 29.59 29.44
CA VAL A 226 37.98 30.60 28.67
C VAL A 226 37.75 32.04 29.19
N ALA A 227 36.82 32.25 30.12
CA ALA A 227 36.54 33.56 30.71
C ALA A 227 37.41 33.85 31.95
N ALA A 228 38.71 34.11 31.74
CA ALA A 228 39.61 34.66 32.75
C ALA A 228 40.72 35.54 32.10
N GLU A 229 40.45 36.83 32.02
CA GLU A 229 41.32 37.90 31.47
C GLU A 229 42.38 38.35 32.50
N PRO A 230 43.48 39.03 32.08
CA PRO A 230 43.51 40.48 32.29
C PRO A 230 44.30 41.33 31.23
N ASP A 231 43.90 42.60 31.13
CA ASP A 231 44.47 43.74 30.36
C ASP A 231 45.24 44.71 31.31
N PRO A 232 45.82 45.90 30.97
CA PRO A 232 46.31 46.54 29.71
C PRO A 232 47.77 47.13 29.90
N PRO A 233 48.33 48.14 29.14
CA PRO A 233 47.87 49.57 29.09
C PRO A 233 48.08 50.41 27.77
N ALA A 234 47.19 51.42 27.57
CA ALA A 234 47.28 52.81 26.97
C ALA A 234 48.46 53.25 26.03
N GLU A 235 48.40 54.23 25.08
CA GLU A 235 47.48 55.29 24.54
C GLU A 235 48.15 55.92 23.25
N PRO A 236 47.71 57.04 22.57
CA PRO A 236 46.40 57.71 22.37
C PRO A 236 46.07 58.24 20.91
N ALA A 237 44.77 58.47 20.66
CA ALA A 237 44.03 59.52 19.87
C ALA A 237 44.52 60.22 18.55
N SER A 238 43.60 60.36 17.56
CA SER A 238 43.25 61.62 16.85
C SER A 238 41.91 61.55 16.05
N VAL A 239 41.32 62.69 15.63
CA VAL A 239 39.86 62.92 15.33
C VAL A 239 39.64 63.66 13.97
N PRO A 240 38.46 63.58 13.27
CA PRO A 240 38.22 64.01 11.86
C PRO A 240 37.45 65.37 11.75
N PRO A 241 36.63 65.78 10.72
CA PRO A 241 36.33 65.34 9.32
C PRO A 241 36.45 66.54 8.29
N PRO A 242 35.81 66.64 7.06
CA PRO A 242 34.34 66.69 6.79
C PRO A 242 33.81 66.08 5.44
N ARG A 243 32.47 66.11 5.23
CA ARG A 243 31.67 65.85 3.98
C ARG A 243 31.19 67.21 3.37
N PRO A 244 30.30 67.36 2.32
CA PRO A 244 29.46 66.45 1.48
C PRO A 244 29.63 66.76 -0.05
N PRO A 245 28.65 66.75 -1.03
CA PRO A 245 27.24 66.31 -1.10
C PRO A 245 26.70 65.65 -2.42
N LEU A 246 25.43 65.16 -2.34
CA LEU A 246 24.34 65.14 -3.37
C LEU A 246 24.35 64.22 -4.62
N GLY A 247 23.22 63.48 -4.83
CA GLY A 247 23.03 62.60 -6.01
C GLY A 247 21.65 61.94 -6.32
N LYS A 248 20.54 62.24 -5.61
CA LYS A 248 19.10 62.05 -5.99
C LYS A 248 18.55 60.72 -6.60
N THR A 249 17.54 60.14 -5.92
CA THR A 249 16.28 59.52 -6.46
C THR A 249 16.38 58.19 -7.26
N SER A 250 15.34 57.33 -7.44
CA SER A 250 13.91 57.33 -7.02
C SER A 250 13.34 55.89 -6.83
N ARG A 251 12.07 55.79 -6.41
CA ARG A 251 11.27 54.56 -6.20
C ARG A 251 10.71 53.96 -7.51
N LEU A 252 10.39 52.65 -7.54
CA LEU A 252 9.03 52.05 -7.75
C LEU A 252 9.00 50.62 -8.35
N ALA A 253 8.39 49.70 -7.58
CA ALA A 253 7.33 48.73 -7.95
C ALA A 253 7.55 47.61 -9.02
N PRO A 254 6.77 46.49 -8.94
CA PRO A 254 6.99 45.27 -9.72
C PRO A 254 6.08 45.13 -10.95
N HIS A 255 6.45 44.21 -11.86
CA HIS A 255 5.63 43.83 -13.01
C HIS A 255 5.00 42.44 -12.86
N ALA A 256 3.71 42.34 -13.15
CA ALA A 256 2.98 41.09 -13.35
C ALA A 256 2.35 41.09 -14.75
N ASN A 257 2.35 39.94 -15.45
CA ASN A 257 1.35 39.54 -16.45
C ASN A 257 1.68 38.15 -17.03
N GLY A 258 0.68 37.43 -17.56
CA GLY A 258 0.96 36.20 -18.34
C GLY A 258 -0.13 35.14 -18.47
N ARG A 259 -1.42 35.44 -18.20
CA ARG A 259 -2.53 34.48 -18.41
C ARG A 259 -2.81 34.31 -19.91
N SER A 260 -2.81 33.08 -20.42
CA SER A 260 -3.29 32.75 -21.78
C SER A 260 -4.44 31.75 -21.73
N GLU A 261 -5.58 32.16 -22.29
CA GLU A 261 -6.73 31.28 -22.54
C GLU A 261 -6.58 30.66 -23.93
N ARG A 262 -7.06 29.42 -24.11
CA ARG A 262 -7.23 28.83 -25.45
C ARG A 262 -8.64 28.28 -25.60
N LYS A 263 -9.45 28.94 -26.43
CA LYS A 263 -10.82 28.54 -26.74
C LYS A 263 -10.87 27.45 -27.81
N SER A 264 -11.89 26.61 -27.64
CA SER A 264 -12.61 25.76 -28.59
C SER A 264 -12.35 25.94 -30.09
N PHE A 265 -12.27 24.82 -30.80
CA PHE A 265 -12.76 24.67 -32.18
C PHE A 265 -13.57 23.38 -32.26
N SER A 266 -14.71 23.44 -32.95
CA SER A 266 -15.62 22.31 -33.19
C SER A 266 -15.62 21.92 -34.67
N ASP A 267 -16.28 20.79 -34.95
CA ASP A 267 -16.82 20.34 -36.24
C ASP A 267 -15.82 19.86 -37.33
N VAL A 268 -15.68 18.52 -37.42
CA VAL A 268 -16.25 17.67 -38.49
C VAL A 268 -16.68 16.33 -37.87
#